data_AF-A0A7C4NAI0-F1
#
_entry.id   AF-A0A7C4NAI0-F1
#
_cell.length_a   1.000
_cell.length_b   1.000
_cell.length_c   1.000
_cell.angle_alpha   90.00
_cell.angle_beta   90.00
_cell.angle_gamma   90.00
#
_symmetry.space_group_name_H-M   'P 1'
#
loop_
_entity.id
_entity.type
_entity.pdbx_description
1 polymer ?
#
loop_
_entity_poly.entity_id
_entity_poly.type
_entity_poly.pdbx_seq_one_letter_code
_entity_poly.pdbx_strand_id
1 'polypeptide(L)'
;MIRTERLTRRFNGVTAVDDLTLQDLRSTRAANATVWSGGSNERMIVRRVAIERAEPIEGRAPFYAQPSDGLHLVAGAAGPTVQDCRIVGTADDAIAVFSADPDRLMAGALIERNQIRDIHGRGIHITQSRDGICRTNRIARCVTSGIAIRSNEQATAASAVFDWQISANTLTQVWSSMYGAAISLTREAAGGLHDGIAIADNVFIDAPRHGNLVAVDAAAAVRIDRQVVRSFSTESNLVPAEVGDALVRVIAGTDVLGAGNILEAWTDRPTVVALRPGDTVDVRWSWHGSALPPGWTVGDVGSVRAAGSTTISDGQWTVRGSGADCWGRADACHFASQSIDGDVMISARLRSFSGADPWSKAGVMLRDGTAAGARHVSVFATPGNGIAFQRRTVAGAASEHTAGAKSGKSWVRIERSAGIVSGYESADGVAWTKLGSADLKLGTAAARIGLAVTAHNNGTLCTATFDHVELVTPTSAAQ
;
A
#
# COMPACT_ATOMS: atom_id res chain seq x y z
N MET A 1 -22.74 -16.82 -29.64
CA MET A 1 -21.33 -16.83 -29.19
C MET A 1 -20.50 -15.95 -30.12
N ILE A 2 -19.89 -14.88 -29.62
CA ILE A 2 -18.99 -14.03 -30.41
C ILE A 2 -17.56 -14.34 -29.94
N ARG A 3 -16.79 -15.04 -30.79
CA ARG A 3 -15.34 -15.24 -30.63
C ARG A 3 -14.64 -14.52 -31.77
N THR A 4 -13.86 -13.48 -31.49
CA THR A 4 -13.07 -12.78 -32.50
C THR A 4 -11.77 -12.25 -31.89
N GLU A 5 -10.63 -12.45 -32.57
CA GLU A 5 -9.29 -12.09 -32.05
C GLU A 5 -9.02 -10.57 -32.06
N ARG A 6 -9.84 -9.78 -32.76
CA ARG A 6 -9.76 -8.31 -32.81
C ARG A 6 -11.10 -7.73 -33.26
N LEU A 7 -11.65 -6.78 -32.49
CA LEU A 7 -12.82 -6.01 -32.88
C LEU A 7 -12.45 -4.53 -33.01
N THR A 8 -12.66 -3.98 -34.19
CA THR A 8 -12.37 -2.57 -34.53
C THR A 8 -13.63 -1.71 -34.67
N ARG A 9 -14.82 -2.20 -34.30
CA ARG A 9 -16.10 -1.49 -34.46
C ARG A 9 -16.93 -1.46 -33.17
N ARG A 10 -17.76 -0.41 -33.01
CA ARG A 10 -18.86 -0.34 -32.03
C ARG A 10 -19.78 -1.55 -32.20
N PHE A 11 -20.07 -2.26 -31.11
CA PHE A 11 -21.23 -3.14 -31.03
C PHE A 11 -22.39 -2.32 -30.45
N ASN A 12 -23.20 -1.72 -31.31
CA ASN A 12 -24.50 -1.19 -30.91
C ASN A 12 -25.49 -2.36 -30.90
N GLY A 13 -25.63 -3.00 -29.73
CA GLY A 13 -26.63 -4.04 -29.47
C GLY A 13 -26.29 -5.41 -30.04
N VAL A 14 -25.95 -6.36 -29.16
CA VAL A 14 -26.13 -7.79 -29.44
C VAL A 14 -27.45 -8.19 -28.81
N THR A 15 -28.54 -8.19 -29.59
CA THR A 15 -29.81 -8.80 -29.15
C THR A 15 -29.67 -10.31 -29.31
N ALA A 16 -29.09 -10.97 -28.31
CA ALA A 16 -29.13 -12.43 -28.23
C ALA A 16 -30.35 -12.81 -27.38
N VAL A 17 -31.18 -13.68 -27.94
CA VAL A 17 -32.27 -14.33 -27.22
C VAL A 17 -31.63 -15.57 -26.60
N ASP A 18 -31.73 -15.67 -25.28
CA ASP A 18 -31.38 -16.82 -24.42
C ASP A 18 -29.95 -16.82 -23.83
N ASP A 19 -28.85 -16.91 -24.60
CA ASP A 19 -27.48 -17.04 -24.04
C ASP A 19 -26.40 -16.16 -24.73
N LEU A 20 -25.71 -15.30 -23.96
CA LEU A 20 -24.59 -14.48 -24.43
C LEU A 20 -23.25 -14.95 -23.87
N THR A 21 -22.34 -15.38 -24.75
CA THR A 21 -20.92 -15.59 -24.41
C THR A 21 -20.02 -14.67 -25.23
N LEU A 22 -19.29 -13.80 -24.53
CA LEU A 22 -18.25 -12.92 -25.06
C LEU A 22 -16.89 -13.39 -24.55
N GLN A 23 -15.97 -13.67 -25.45
CA GLN A 23 -14.70 -14.27 -25.08
C GLN A 23 -13.55 -13.87 -25.99
N ASP A 24 -12.37 -13.64 -25.39
CA ASP A 24 -11.10 -13.39 -26.10
C ASP A 24 -11.17 -12.17 -27.02
N LEU A 25 -11.96 -11.17 -26.64
CA LEU A 25 -12.17 -9.95 -27.41
C LEU A 25 -11.15 -8.89 -27.01
N ARG A 26 -10.61 -8.17 -27.98
CA ARG A 26 -9.72 -7.02 -27.72
C ARG A 26 -10.12 -5.82 -28.57
N SER A 27 -10.31 -4.67 -27.91
CA SER A 27 -10.50 -3.35 -28.52
C SER A 27 -9.37 -2.41 -28.10
N THR A 28 -8.67 -1.80 -29.06
CA THR A 28 -7.47 -0.96 -28.81
C THR A 28 -7.50 0.43 -29.46
N ARG A 29 -8.58 0.82 -30.15
CA ARG A 29 -8.56 1.99 -31.07
C ARG A 29 -9.80 2.88 -31.11
N ALA A 30 -10.84 2.63 -30.32
CA ALA A 30 -12.04 3.43 -30.40
C ALA A 30 -12.14 4.33 -29.16
N ALA A 31 -12.19 5.65 -29.38
CA ALA A 31 -13.02 6.47 -28.52
C ALA A 31 -14.44 5.87 -28.57
N ASN A 32 -15.04 5.61 -27.42
CA ASN A 32 -16.37 5.02 -27.24
C ASN A 32 -16.43 3.50 -27.52
N ALA A 33 -15.40 2.75 -27.10
CA ALA A 33 -15.34 1.29 -27.11
C ALA A 33 -16.26 0.69 -26.05
N THR A 34 -17.58 0.80 -26.26
CA THR A 34 -18.57 0.13 -25.40
C THR A 34 -18.99 -1.21 -25.98
N VAL A 35 -19.09 -2.23 -25.13
CA VAL A 35 -19.78 -3.48 -25.46
C VAL A 35 -21.13 -3.46 -24.76
N TRP A 36 -22.22 -3.49 -25.54
CA TRP A 36 -23.60 -3.57 -25.05
C TRP A 36 -24.20 -4.95 -25.32
N SER A 37 -24.70 -5.63 -24.28
CA SER A 37 -25.68 -6.70 -24.49
C SER A 37 -27.09 -6.09 -24.60
N GLY A 38 -27.92 -6.64 -25.49
CA GLY A 38 -29.34 -6.31 -25.59
C GLY A 38 -30.19 -7.47 -25.07
N GLY A 39 -31.33 -7.16 -24.46
CA GLY A 39 -32.36 -8.14 -24.09
C GLY A 39 -32.14 -8.90 -22.76
N SER A 40 -33.16 -9.64 -22.34
CA SER A 40 -33.18 -10.49 -21.15
C SER A 40 -32.48 -11.83 -21.42
N ASN A 41 -31.16 -11.85 -21.35
CA ASN A 41 -30.35 -13.07 -21.49
C ASN A 41 -30.54 -13.96 -20.23
N GLU A 42 -30.89 -15.24 -20.41
CA GLU A 42 -31.00 -16.21 -19.33
C GLU A 42 -29.63 -16.63 -18.80
N ARG A 43 -28.57 -16.55 -19.63
CA ARG A 43 -27.19 -16.71 -19.20
C ARG A 43 -26.24 -15.77 -19.92
N MET A 44 -25.39 -15.08 -19.15
CA MET A 44 -24.37 -14.20 -19.70
C MET A 44 -22.98 -14.52 -19.13
N ILE A 45 -22.03 -14.81 -20.02
CA ILE A 45 -20.63 -15.07 -19.68
C ILE A 45 -19.73 -14.15 -20.49
N VAL A 46 -19.00 -13.28 -19.82
CA VAL A 46 -17.97 -12.41 -20.40
C VAL A 46 -16.63 -12.82 -19.81
N ARG A 47 -15.70 -13.25 -20.65
CA ARG A 47 -14.38 -13.68 -20.18
C ARG A 47 -13.24 -13.22 -21.05
N ARG A 48 -12.14 -12.77 -20.46
CA ARG A 48 -10.94 -12.37 -21.22
C ARG A 48 -11.24 -11.32 -22.30
N VAL A 49 -12.06 -10.35 -21.94
CA VAL A 49 -12.34 -9.17 -22.77
C VAL A 49 -11.38 -8.05 -22.35
N ALA A 50 -10.68 -7.49 -23.33
CA ALA A 50 -9.75 -6.38 -23.14
C ALA A 50 -10.27 -5.13 -23.87
N ILE A 51 -10.53 -4.06 -23.12
CA ILE A 51 -10.89 -2.74 -23.65
C ILE A 51 -9.78 -1.79 -23.20
N GLU A 52 -8.95 -1.36 -24.15
CA GLU A 52 -7.76 -0.54 -23.87
C GLU A 52 -7.77 0.70 -24.76
N ARG A 53 -7.82 1.88 -24.15
CA ARG A 53 -7.53 3.13 -24.87
C ARG A 53 -6.03 3.41 -24.82
N ALA A 54 -5.47 3.94 -25.90
CA ALA A 54 -4.08 4.45 -25.90
C ALA A 54 -3.96 5.58 -24.86
N GLU A 55 -2.88 5.56 -24.08
CA GLU A 55 -2.65 6.51 -22.99
C GLU A 55 -2.69 7.97 -23.49
N PRO A 56 -3.31 8.91 -22.75
CA PRO A 56 -2.91 10.30 -22.87
C PRO A 56 -1.48 10.48 -22.39
N ILE A 57 -0.76 11.36 -23.10
CA ILE A 57 0.60 11.81 -22.77
C ILE A 57 0.65 12.37 -21.35
N GLU A 58 1.72 12.03 -20.63
CA GLU A 58 2.17 12.35 -19.26
C GLU A 58 1.37 13.37 -18.41
N GLY A 59 1.07 12.96 -17.17
CA GLY A 59 1.15 13.85 -16.00
C GLY A 59 -0.16 14.28 -15.34
N ARG A 60 -1.33 14.18 -15.99
CA ARG A 60 -2.66 14.37 -15.38
C ARG A 60 -3.69 13.53 -16.11
N ALA A 61 -4.59 12.87 -15.39
CA ALA A 61 -5.79 12.28 -16.00
C ALA A 61 -6.60 13.42 -16.64
N PRO A 62 -6.78 13.47 -17.97
CA PRO A 62 -7.59 14.51 -18.58
C PRO A 62 -9.04 14.31 -18.15
N PHE A 63 -9.70 15.37 -17.70
CA PHE A 63 -11.16 15.44 -17.72
C PHE A 63 -11.61 15.25 -19.17
N TYR A 64 -12.03 14.04 -19.56
CA TYR A 64 -12.59 13.79 -20.87
C TYR A 64 -14.10 14.07 -20.83
N ALA A 65 -14.55 15.00 -21.67
CA ALA A 65 -15.93 15.49 -21.66
C ALA A 65 -16.98 14.50 -22.21
N GLN A 66 -16.59 13.29 -22.68
CA GLN A 66 -17.53 12.26 -23.16
C GLN A 66 -17.04 10.84 -22.82
N PRO A 67 -17.29 10.36 -21.59
CA PRO A 67 -16.99 8.99 -21.18
C PRO A 67 -17.93 7.97 -21.87
N SER A 68 -17.40 6.99 -22.60
CA SER A 68 -18.21 5.82 -23.04
C SER A 68 -17.38 4.56 -23.34
N ASP A 69 -16.19 4.43 -22.75
CA ASP A 69 -15.32 3.26 -22.96
C ASP A 69 -15.53 2.22 -21.85
N GLY A 70 -16.39 1.22 -22.01
CA GLY A 70 -16.67 0.26 -20.94
C GLY A 70 -17.41 -1.01 -21.37
N LEU A 71 -17.59 -1.93 -20.45
CA LEU A 71 -18.40 -3.13 -20.62
C LEU A 71 -19.78 -2.90 -19.99
N HIS A 72 -20.79 -2.63 -20.83
CA HIS A 72 -22.16 -2.35 -20.39
C HIS A 72 -23.05 -3.56 -20.67
N LEU A 73 -23.43 -4.26 -19.61
CA LEU A 73 -24.15 -5.51 -19.70
C LEU A 73 -25.58 -5.32 -19.22
N VAL A 74 -26.54 -5.49 -20.11
CA VAL A 74 -27.97 -5.64 -19.80
C VAL A 74 -28.26 -7.13 -19.67
N ALA A 75 -28.44 -7.61 -18.45
CA ALA A 75 -28.66 -9.03 -18.14
C ALA A 75 -30.13 -9.31 -17.78
N GLY A 76 -30.60 -10.52 -18.06
CA GLY A 76 -31.94 -10.97 -17.64
C GLY A 76 -32.01 -11.27 -16.15
N ALA A 77 -32.92 -12.15 -15.73
CA ALA A 77 -33.06 -12.49 -14.32
C ALA A 77 -31.80 -13.12 -13.69
N ALA A 78 -30.96 -13.77 -14.49
CA ALA A 78 -29.66 -14.27 -14.06
C ALA A 78 -28.56 -13.20 -14.28
N GLY A 79 -27.84 -12.87 -13.22
CA GLY A 79 -26.70 -11.98 -13.25
C GLY A 79 -25.55 -12.55 -14.10
N PRO A 80 -24.74 -11.67 -14.72
CA PRO A 80 -23.67 -12.11 -15.59
C PRO A 80 -22.48 -12.68 -14.80
N THR A 81 -21.75 -13.59 -15.44
CA THR A 81 -20.38 -13.92 -15.05
C THR A 81 -19.40 -13.07 -15.86
N VAL A 82 -18.67 -12.17 -15.22
CA VAL A 82 -17.62 -11.35 -15.84
C VAL A 82 -16.28 -11.65 -15.19
N GLN A 83 -15.38 -12.28 -15.95
CA GLN A 83 -14.12 -12.75 -15.39
C GLN A 83 -12.91 -12.55 -16.29
N ASP A 84 -11.76 -12.33 -15.66
CA ASP A 84 -10.46 -12.24 -16.36
C ASP A 84 -10.43 -11.13 -17.43
N CYS A 85 -11.26 -10.09 -17.30
CA CYS A 85 -11.31 -8.96 -18.22
C CYS A 85 -10.29 -7.87 -17.83
N ARG A 86 -9.84 -7.10 -18.82
CA ARG A 86 -8.90 -5.98 -18.64
C ARG A 86 -9.50 -4.71 -19.24
N ILE A 87 -9.79 -3.73 -18.41
CA ILE A 87 -10.44 -2.48 -18.84
C ILE A 87 -9.56 -1.31 -18.40
N VAL A 88 -9.10 -0.55 -19.40
CA VAL A 88 -8.17 0.56 -19.23
C VAL A 88 -8.69 1.73 -20.05
N GLY A 89 -9.11 2.80 -19.39
CA GLY A 89 -9.58 4.00 -20.08
C GLY A 89 -10.63 4.79 -19.30
N THR A 90 -11.02 5.93 -19.86
CA THR A 90 -11.79 6.95 -19.14
C THR A 90 -13.30 6.74 -19.22
N ALA A 91 -13.75 5.55 -18.83
CA ALA A 91 -15.16 5.18 -18.78
C ALA A 91 -15.94 5.96 -17.73
N ASP A 92 -17.25 6.10 -17.92
CA ASP A 92 -18.18 6.40 -16.82
C ASP A 92 -18.16 5.21 -15.86
N ASP A 93 -18.29 4.00 -16.38
CA ASP A 93 -18.18 2.78 -15.60
C ASP A 93 -17.35 1.75 -16.39
N ALA A 94 -16.37 1.11 -15.76
CA ALA A 94 -15.54 0.13 -16.46
C ALA A 94 -16.35 -1.14 -16.78
N ILE A 95 -16.99 -1.70 -15.75
CA ILE A 95 -17.97 -2.78 -15.88
C ILE A 95 -19.28 -2.26 -15.30
N ALA A 96 -20.26 -2.03 -16.16
CA ALA A 96 -21.61 -1.65 -15.77
C ALA A 96 -22.56 -2.82 -16.04
N VAL A 97 -23.33 -3.22 -15.03
CA VAL A 97 -24.35 -4.28 -15.17
C VAL A 97 -25.71 -3.70 -14.78
N PHE A 98 -26.67 -3.87 -15.68
CA PHE A 98 -28.04 -3.40 -15.57
C PHE A 98 -29.01 -4.57 -15.75
N SER A 99 -30.13 -4.54 -15.04
CA SER A 99 -31.23 -5.47 -15.31
C SER A 99 -31.92 -5.10 -16.63
N ALA A 100 -32.29 -6.10 -17.42
CA ALA A 100 -33.16 -5.94 -18.58
C ALA A 100 -34.61 -5.61 -18.20
N ASP A 101 -35.00 -5.91 -16.96
CA ASP A 101 -36.34 -5.69 -16.41
C ASP A 101 -36.26 -4.69 -15.24
N PRO A 102 -36.88 -3.50 -15.36
CA PRO A 102 -36.81 -2.48 -14.32
C PRO A 102 -37.48 -2.91 -13.00
N ASP A 103 -38.40 -3.86 -13.06
CA ASP A 103 -39.21 -4.32 -11.92
C ASP A 103 -38.65 -5.60 -11.27
N ARG A 104 -37.63 -6.23 -11.88
CA ARG A 104 -37.01 -7.47 -11.37
C ARG A 104 -35.53 -7.29 -11.05
N LEU A 105 -35.14 -7.89 -9.93
CA LEU A 105 -33.74 -7.96 -9.51
C LEU A 105 -33.03 -9.15 -10.17
N MET A 106 -31.84 -8.91 -10.68
CA MET A 106 -30.90 -9.95 -11.12
C MET A 106 -30.39 -10.76 -9.93
N ALA A 107 -30.06 -12.02 -10.15
CA ALA A 107 -29.50 -12.91 -9.15
C ALA A 107 -28.25 -13.64 -9.66
N GLY A 108 -27.24 -13.80 -8.82
CA GLY A 108 -26.08 -14.66 -9.06
C GLY A 108 -25.01 -14.01 -9.91
N ALA A 109 -24.89 -12.69 -9.89
CA ALA A 109 -23.81 -12.02 -10.62
C ALA A 109 -22.44 -12.44 -10.05
N LEU A 110 -21.49 -12.78 -10.92
CA LEU A 110 -20.12 -13.14 -10.56
C LEU A 110 -19.14 -12.24 -11.28
N ILE A 111 -18.48 -11.34 -10.55
CA ILE A 111 -17.49 -10.41 -11.10
C ILE A 111 -16.13 -10.71 -10.46
N GLU A 112 -15.23 -11.38 -11.19
CA GLU A 112 -13.97 -11.85 -10.59
C GLU A 112 -12.73 -11.75 -11.47
N ARG A 113 -11.55 -11.62 -10.83
CA ARG A 113 -10.23 -11.60 -11.50
C ARG A 113 -10.10 -10.54 -12.61
N ASN A 114 -10.87 -9.45 -12.54
CA ASN A 114 -10.80 -8.38 -13.51
C ASN A 114 -9.69 -7.37 -13.15
N GLN A 115 -9.09 -6.76 -14.16
CA GLN A 115 -8.08 -5.70 -14.04
C GLN A 115 -8.63 -4.40 -14.59
N ILE A 116 -8.87 -3.42 -13.73
CA ILE A 116 -9.52 -2.15 -14.06
C ILE A 116 -8.58 -1.01 -13.64
N ARG A 117 -8.30 -0.08 -14.56
CA ARG A 117 -7.53 1.13 -14.22
C ARG A 117 -7.96 2.37 -15.00
N ASP A 118 -7.73 3.54 -14.41
CA ASP A 118 -7.87 4.86 -15.04
C ASP A 118 -9.30 5.24 -15.44
N ILE A 119 -10.26 4.91 -14.58
CA ILE A 119 -11.69 5.07 -14.87
C ILE A 119 -12.19 6.41 -14.37
N HIS A 120 -12.97 7.12 -15.18
CA HIS A 120 -13.53 8.40 -14.77
C HIS A 120 -14.63 8.22 -13.72
N GLY A 121 -15.60 7.33 -13.89
CA GLY A 121 -16.58 7.07 -12.83
C GLY A 121 -16.21 5.86 -11.98
N ARG A 122 -16.95 4.75 -12.09
CA ARG A 122 -16.81 3.58 -11.20
C ARG A 122 -16.07 2.44 -11.86
N GLY A 123 -15.27 1.72 -11.07
CA GLY A 123 -14.61 0.51 -11.58
C GLY A 123 -15.64 -0.56 -11.96
N ILE A 124 -16.43 -0.97 -10.97
CA ILE A 124 -17.53 -1.93 -11.13
C ILE A 124 -18.80 -1.24 -10.64
N HIS A 125 -19.82 -1.23 -11.47
CA HIS A 125 -21.13 -0.68 -11.17
C HIS A 125 -22.21 -1.72 -11.50
N ILE A 126 -22.99 -2.13 -10.51
CA ILE A 126 -24.07 -3.11 -10.67
C ILE A 126 -25.34 -2.48 -10.11
N THR A 127 -26.39 -2.42 -10.92
CA THR A 127 -27.70 -1.93 -10.49
C THR A 127 -28.74 -3.03 -10.57
N GLN A 128 -29.78 -2.97 -9.74
CA GLN A 128 -30.91 -3.92 -9.76
C GLN A 128 -30.47 -5.39 -9.60
N SER A 129 -29.53 -5.69 -8.70
CA SER A 129 -29.11 -7.06 -8.40
C SER A 129 -29.35 -7.38 -6.93
N ARG A 130 -30.10 -8.44 -6.65
CA ARG A 130 -30.36 -8.89 -5.27
C ARG A 130 -29.14 -9.55 -4.66
N ASP A 131 -28.41 -10.35 -5.43
CA ASP A 131 -27.28 -11.11 -4.89
C ASP A 131 -26.11 -11.25 -5.89
N GLY A 132 -24.93 -11.58 -5.35
CA GLY A 132 -23.76 -11.83 -6.17
C GLY A 132 -22.43 -11.92 -5.42
N ILE A 133 -21.39 -12.24 -6.19
CA ILE A 133 -20.00 -12.35 -5.72
C ILE A 133 -19.14 -11.39 -6.54
N CYS A 134 -18.44 -10.49 -5.86
CA CYS A 134 -17.44 -9.59 -6.45
C CYS A 134 -16.10 -9.83 -5.78
N ARG A 135 -15.20 -10.58 -6.43
CA ARG A 135 -13.95 -11.01 -5.77
C ARG A 135 -12.70 -10.96 -6.61
N THR A 136 -11.53 -10.84 -5.98
CA THR A 136 -10.22 -10.96 -6.64
C THR A 136 -9.99 -9.97 -7.79
N ASN A 137 -10.73 -8.86 -7.83
CA ASN A 137 -10.54 -7.81 -8.82
C ASN A 137 -9.42 -6.86 -8.40
N ARG A 138 -8.69 -6.31 -9.37
CA ARG A 138 -7.69 -5.25 -9.15
C ARG A 138 -8.19 -3.97 -9.79
N ILE A 139 -8.52 -2.98 -8.97
CA ILE A 139 -9.17 -1.74 -9.38
C ILE A 139 -8.28 -0.57 -8.98
N ALA A 140 -7.88 0.26 -9.93
CA ALA A 140 -6.97 1.37 -9.66
C ALA A 140 -7.41 2.68 -10.30
N ARG A 141 -7.22 3.81 -9.60
CA ARG A 141 -7.42 5.16 -10.16
C ARG A 141 -8.83 5.34 -10.77
N CYS A 142 -9.87 5.07 -9.96
CA CYS A 142 -11.27 5.38 -10.29
C CYS A 142 -11.70 6.66 -9.57
N VAL A 143 -12.50 7.55 -10.20
CA VAL A 143 -12.85 8.84 -9.55
C VAL A 143 -14.04 8.76 -8.59
N THR A 144 -15.01 7.88 -8.85
CA THR A 144 -16.28 7.85 -8.09
C THR A 144 -16.33 6.75 -7.03
N SER A 145 -16.04 5.51 -7.42
CA SER A 145 -16.00 4.33 -6.53
C SER A 145 -15.19 3.22 -7.20
N GLY A 146 -14.62 2.31 -6.42
CA GLY A 146 -14.04 1.10 -6.96
C GLY A 146 -15.14 0.11 -7.31
N ILE A 147 -16.02 -0.15 -6.34
CA ILE A 147 -17.16 -1.06 -6.46
C ILE A 147 -18.41 -0.33 -5.97
N ALA A 148 -19.43 -0.27 -6.82
CA ALA A 148 -20.74 0.29 -6.47
C ALA A 148 -21.83 -0.73 -6.84
N ILE A 149 -22.61 -1.13 -5.85
CA ILE A 149 -23.73 -2.05 -6.01
C ILE A 149 -24.99 -1.34 -5.54
N ARG A 150 -26.01 -1.30 -6.39
CA ARG A 150 -27.25 -0.57 -6.14
C ARG A 150 -28.49 -1.45 -6.30
N SER A 151 -29.45 -1.23 -5.43
CA SER A 151 -30.83 -1.68 -5.63
C SER A 151 -31.74 -0.48 -5.94
N ASN A 152 -32.44 -0.53 -7.08
CA ASN A 152 -33.33 0.54 -7.53
C ASN A 152 -34.68 0.53 -6.76
N GLU A 153 -35.31 1.70 -6.64
CA GLU A 153 -36.63 1.98 -6.05
C GLU A 153 -37.80 1.20 -6.66
N GLN A 154 -37.73 0.86 -7.94
CA GLN A 154 -38.89 0.29 -8.68
C GLN A 154 -39.14 -1.20 -8.41
N ALA A 155 -38.21 -1.92 -7.79
CA ALA A 155 -38.40 -3.33 -7.46
C ALA A 155 -39.40 -3.47 -6.29
N THR A 156 -40.67 -3.69 -6.63
CA THR A 156 -41.80 -3.84 -5.69
C THR A 156 -41.74 -5.09 -4.79
N ALA A 157 -40.69 -5.91 -4.90
CA ALA A 157 -40.55 -7.13 -4.12
C ALA A 157 -40.07 -6.83 -2.69
N ALA A 158 -41.04 -6.64 -1.78
CA ALA A 158 -40.86 -6.47 -0.33
C ALA A 158 -40.23 -7.69 0.41
N SER A 159 -39.52 -8.58 -0.29
CA SER A 159 -38.97 -9.82 0.29
C SER A 159 -37.65 -10.31 -0.33
N ALA A 160 -37.02 -9.55 -1.24
CA ALA A 160 -35.72 -9.95 -1.77
C ALA A 160 -34.61 -9.64 -0.76
N VAL A 161 -34.02 -10.69 -0.19
CA VAL A 161 -32.77 -10.57 0.58
C VAL A 161 -31.67 -10.06 -0.35
N PHE A 162 -30.95 -9.03 0.11
CA PHE A 162 -29.81 -8.48 -0.63
C PHE A 162 -28.48 -9.04 -0.12
N ASP A 163 -28.01 -10.13 -0.73
CA ASP A 163 -26.83 -10.91 -0.33
C ASP A 163 -25.62 -10.65 -1.23
N TRP A 164 -24.59 -9.96 -0.74
CA TRP A 164 -23.37 -9.72 -1.52
C TRP A 164 -22.11 -10.17 -0.81
N GLN A 165 -21.29 -10.95 -1.52
CA GLN A 165 -19.95 -11.33 -1.09
C GLN A 165 -18.90 -10.52 -1.85
N ILE A 166 -18.28 -9.54 -1.18
CA ILE A 166 -17.25 -8.67 -1.76
C ILE A 166 -15.91 -9.00 -1.10
N SER A 167 -15.06 -9.75 -1.80
CA SER A 167 -13.86 -10.28 -1.16
C SER A 167 -12.57 -10.33 -1.96
N ALA A 168 -11.44 -10.26 -1.27
CA ALA A 168 -10.11 -10.41 -1.89
C ALA A 168 -9.83 -9.43 -3.04
N ASN A 169 -10.53 -8.28 -3.11
CA ASN A 169 -10.28 -7.26 -4.11
C ASN A 169 -9.10 -6.36 -3.69
N THR A 170 -8.36 -5.82 -4.64
CA THR A 170 -7.34 -4.79 -4.40
C THR A 170 -7.80 -3.47 -5.01
N LEU A 171 -7.98 -2.44 -4.18
CA LEU A 171 -8.44 -1.11 -4.58
C LEU A 171 -7.31 -0.10 -4.35
N THR A 172 -6.76 0.50 -5.41
CA THR A 172 -5.60 1.40 -5.33
C THR A 172 -5.94 2.80 -5.83
N GLN A 173 -5.70 3.85 -5.03
CA GLN A 173 -5.94 5.25 -5.43
C GLN A 173 -7.36 5.47 -5.98
N VAL A 174 -8.34 4.81 -5.39
CA VAL A 174 -9.75 5.04 -5.70
C VAL A 174 -10.14 6.35 -5.02
N TRP A 175 -10.48 7.36 -5.82
CA TRP A 175 -11.18 8.52 -5.28
C TRP A 175 -12.63 8.13 -5.02
N SER A 176 -13.20 8.79 -4.02
CA SER A 176 -14.64 8.90 -3.94
C SER A 176 -14.98 10.39 -4.01
N SER A 177 -16.16 10.74 -4.53
CA SER A 177 -16.63 12.12 -4.43
C SER A 177 -16.84 12.48 -2.95
N MET A 178 -17.08 13.75 -2.62
CA MET A 178 -17.28 14.23 -1.23
C MET A 178 -18.34 13.45 -0.39
N TYR A 179 -19.09 12.53 -1.00
CA TYR A 179 -20.08 11.68 -0.33
C TYR A 179 -19.98 10.19 -0.73
N GLY A 180 -18.90 9.78 -1.40
CA GLY A 180 -18.73 8.43 -1.94
C GLY A 180 -18.01 7.46 -0.99
N ALA A 181 -17.86 6.21 -1.46
CA ALA A 181 -17.02 5.22 -0.81
C ALA A 181 -16.21 4.39 -1.83
N ALA A 182 -15.10 3.79 -1.39
CA ALA A 182 -14.33 2.88 -2.26
C ALA A 182 -15.16 1.63 -2.63
N ILE A 183 -15.90 1.10 -1.65
CA ILE A 183 -16.97 0.11 -1.84
C ILE A 183 -18.27 0.73 -1.35
N SER A 184 -19.28 0.81 -2.22
CA SER A 184 -20.58 1.38 -1.90
C SER A 184 -21.68 0.37 -2.21
N LEU A 185 -22.54 0.10 -1.22
CA LEU A 185 -23.79 -0.64 -1.38
C LEU A 185 -24.93 0.29 -0.99
N THR A 186 -25.74 0.70 -1.96
CA THR A 186 -26.82 1.67 -1.74
C THR A 186 -28.17 1.08 -2.07
N ARG A 187 -29.16 1.38 -1.23
CA ARG A 187 -30.56 1.07 -1.47
C ARG A 187 -31.40 2.34 -1.57
N GLU A 188 -32.16 2.48 -2.65
CA GLU A 188 -32.94 3.70 -2.89
C GLU A 188 -34.38 3.64 -2.32
N ALA A 189 -34.94 2.46 -1.98
CA ALA A 189 -36.31 2.34 -1.38
C ALA A 189 -36.36 1.80 0.05
N ALA A 190 -37.39 2.20 0.81
CA ALA A 190 -37.69 1.73 2.17
C ALA A 190 -38.50 0.40 2.16
N GLY A 191 -38.00 -0.68 2.77
CA GLY A 191 -38.84 -1.86 3.08
C GLY A 191 -38.23 -3.27 2.93
N GLY A 192 -36.92 -3.42 2.78
CA GLY A 192 -36.22 -4.69 2.60
C GLY A 192 -34.80 -4.58 3.17
N LEU A 193 -34.43 -5.50 4.04
CA LEU A 193 -33.16 -5.44 4.74
C LEU A 193 -32.07 -6.07 3.86
N HIS A 194 -30.89 -5.44 3.78
CA HIS A 194 -29.70 -6.21 3.41
C HIS A 194 -29.42 -7.19 4.55
N ASP A 195 -29.72 -8.46 4.34
CA ASP A 195 -29.32 -9.56 5.22
C ASP A 195 -28.18 -10.27 4.48
N GLY A 196 -27.11 -10.67 5.18
CA GLY A 196 -26.03 -11.47 4.59
C GLY A 196 -24.96 -10.75 3.73
N ILE A 197 -24.81 -9.42 3.78
CA ILE A 197 -23.65 -8.75 3.15
C ILE A 197 -22.36 -9.18 3.87
N ALA A 198 -21.40 -9.72 3.11
CA ALA A 198 -20.07 -10.07 3.60
C ALA A 198 -18.98 -9.35 2.80
N ILE A 199 -18.20 -8.52 3.48
CA ILE A 199 -17.07 -7.79 2.91
C ILE A 199 -15.81 -8.31 3.61
N ALA A 200 -14.95 -9.03 2.89
CA ALA A 200 -13.82 -9.75 3.50
C ALA A 200 -12.53 -9.66 2.69
N ASP A 201 -11.36 -9.59 3.32
CA ASP A 201 -10.06 -9.73 2.63
C ASP A 201 -9.73 -8.71 1.55
N ASN A 202 -10.41 -7.55 1.51
CA ASN A 202 -10.05 -6.55 0.52
C ASN A 202 -8.81 -5.78 0.99
N VAL A 203 -7.95 -5.45 0.04
CA VAL A 203 -6.74 -4.65 0.24
C VAL A 203 -6.96 -3.28 -0.38
N PHE A 204 -6.91 -2.24 0.42
CA PHE A 204 -7.00 -0.86 -0.03
C PHE A 204 -5.61 -0.24 0.00
N ILE A 205 -5.22 0.49 -1.04
CA ILE A 205 -3.91 1.12 -1.15
C ILE A 205 -4.10 2.59 -1.54
N ASP A 206 -3.75 3.56 -0.69
CA ASP A 206 -4.09 4.99 -0.90
C ASP A 206 -5.57 5.20 -1.24
N ALA A 207 -6.48 4.45 -0.61
CA ALA A 207 -7.90 4.46 -0.92
C ALA A 207 -8.76 4.39 0.37
N PRO A 208 -9.91 5.09 0.40
CA PRO A 208 -10.33 6.10 -0.57
C PRO A 208 -9.49 7.39 -0.42
N ARG A 209 -9.32 8.15 -1.50
CA ARG A 209 -8.62 9.46 -1.42
C ARG A 209 -9.49 10.59 -0.83
N HIS A 210 -10.81 10.43 -0.80
CA HIS A 210 -11.80 11.27 -0.10
C HIS A 210 -12.97 10.35 0.31
N GLY A 211 -13.65 10.53 1.45
CA GLY A 211 -14.85 9.74 1.84
C GLY A 211 -14.58 8.39 2.55
N ASN A 212 -15.56 7.48 2.52
CA ASN A 212 -15.56 6.23 3.32
C ASN A 212 -14.89 5.04 2.60
N LEU A 213 -14.29 4.09 3.34
CA LEU A 213 -13.77 2.85 2.72
C LEU A 213 -14.93 1.99 2.21
N VAL A 214 -15.91 1.81 3.09
CA VAL A 214 -17.13 1.06 2.83
C VAL A 214 -18.31 1.92 3.25
N ALA A 215 -19.30 2.05 2.39
CA ALA A 215 -20.61 2.61 2.73
C ALA A 215 -21.70 1.59 2.43
N VAL A 216 -22.56 1.33 3.41
CA VAL A 216 -23.74 0.46 3.27
C VAL A 216 -24.97 1.22 3.77
N ASP A 217 -25.93 1.45 2.88
CA ASP A 217 -27.18 2.11 3.24
C ASP A 217 -28.26 1.08 3.65
N ALA A 218 -28.80 1.20 4.86
CA ALA A 218 -29.99 0.49 5.39
C ALA A 218 -29.97 -1.05 5.31
N ALA A 219 -29.11 -1.70 6.10
CA ALA A 219 -28.98 -3.16 6.21
C ALA A 219 -29.59 -3.73 7.52
N ALA A 220 -29.97 -5.01 7.55
CA ALA A 220 -30.21 -5.74 8.81
C ALA A 220 -28.90 -6.12 9.48
N ALA A 221 -28.00 -6.73 8.71
CA ALA A 221 -26.71 -7.21 9.19
C ALA A 221 -25.65 -7.11 8.08
N VAL A 222 -24.46 -6.62 8.45
CA VAL A 222 -23.30 -6.54 7.55
C VAL A 222 -22.10 -7.16 8.26
N ARG A 223 -21.45 -8.13 7.60
CA ARG A 223 -20.21 -8.73 8.08
C ARG A 223 -19.00 -8.08 7.40
N ILE A 224 -18.07 -7.54 8.17
CA ILE A 224 -16.85 -6.89 7.66
C ILE A 224 -15.61 -7.45 8.37
N ASP A 225 -14.86 -8.30 7.67
CA ASP A 225 -13.72 -9.03 8.23
C ASP A 225 -12.43 -8.84 7.45
N ARG A 226 -11.28 -8.87 8.12
CA ARG A 226 -9.95 -9.00 7.50
C ARG A 226 -9.68 -8.01 6.35
N GLN A 227 -10.20 -6.79 6.42
CA GLN A 227 -9.78 -5.73 5.50
C GLN A 227 -8.33 -5.35 5.81
N VAL A 228 -7.54 -5.06 4.78
CA VAL A 228 -6.17 -4.54 4.89
C VAL A 228 -6.13 -3.16 4.23
N VAL A 229 -5.79 -2.12 4.97
CA VAL A 229 -5.65 -0.76 4.39
C VAL A 229 -4.19 -0.34 4.44
N ARG A 230 -3.56 -0.13 3.29
CA ARG A 230 -2.17 0.30 3.12
C ARG A 230 -2.15 1.76 2.67
N SER A 231 -1.51 2.60 3.47
CA SER A 231 -1.19 4.01 3.20
C SER A 231 -2.39 4.95 2.97
N PHE A 232 -2.31 6.14 3.57
CA PHE A 232 -3.07 7.31 3.14
C PHE A 232 -2.06 8.28 2.53
N SER A 233 -2.32 8.77 1.32
CA SER A 233 -1.51 9.79 0.70
C SER A 233 -1.41 11.02 1.62
N THR A 234 -0.21 11.54 1.82
CA THR A 234 0.05 12.81 2.54
C THR A 234 -0.18 14.04 1.65
N GLU A 235 -0.94 13.93 0.55
CA GLU A 235 -1.32 15.11 -0.23
C GLU A 235 -2.09 16.08 0.68
N SER A 236 -1.62 17.33 0.70
CA SER A 236 -1.90 18.42 1.65
C SER A 236 -3.37 18.84 1.83
N ASN A 237 -4.31 18.12 1.22
CA ASN A 237 -5.75 18.35 1.30
C ASN A 237 -6.54 17.19 1.93
N LEU A 238 -5.88 16.15 2.45
CA LEU A 238 -6.49 15.28 3.45
C LEU A 238 -6.40 15.93 4.83
N VAL A 239 -7.02 17.11 4.94
CA VAL A 239 -7.62 17.48 6.22
C VAL A 239 -8.62 16.36 6.50
N PRO A 240 -8.61 15.69 7.68
CA PRO A 240 -9.78 14.92 8.08
C PRO A 240 -10.94 15.91 8.00
N ALA A 241 -11.75 15.81 6.96
CA ALA A 241 -12.89 16.69 6.82
C ALA A 241 -13.70 16.53 8.11
N GLU A 242 -14.01 17.68 8.70
CA GLU A 242 -14.71 17.80 9.97
C GLU A 242 -15.84 16.76 10.07
N VAL A 243 -15.87 15.98 11.16
CA VAL A 243 -17.03 15.21 11.66
C VAL A 243 -17.87 14.53 10.56
N GLY A 244 -17.51 13.31 10.11
CA GLY A 244 -18.44 12.53 9.27
C GLY A 244 -17.88 11.32 8.51
N ASP A 245 -16.57 11.25 8.26
CA ASP A 245 -15.97 10.16 7.49
C ASP A 245 -15.53 8.99 8.40
N ALA A 246 -15.98 7.77 8.08
CA ALA A 246 -15.70 6.54 8.82
C ALA A 246 -15.05 5.47 7.94
N LEU A 247 -14.32 4.53 8.56
CA LEU A 247 -13.87 3.29 7.89
C LEU A 247 -15.06 2.57 7.25
N VAL A 248 -16.16 2.47 8.00
CA VAL A 248 -17.43 1.94 7.51
C VAL A 248 -18.52 2.91 7.91
N ARG A 249 -19.28 3.41 6.94
CA ARG A 249 -20.52 4.16 7.19
C ARG A 249 -21.71 3.24 7.00
N VAL A 250 -22.55 3.13 8.02
CA VAL A 250 -23.78 2.35 8.01
C VAL A 250 -24.94 3.20 8.52
N ILE A 251 -26.11 3.15 7.88
CA ILE A 251 -27.32 3.86 8.33
C ILE A 251 -27.93 3.15 9.56
N ALA A 252 -28.66 3.90 10.40
CA ALA A 252 -29.28 3.39 11.64
C ALA A 252 -30.11 2.10 11.46
N GLY A 253 -29.97 1.17 12.41
CA GLY A 253 -30.72 -0.10 12.45
C GLY A 253 -29.99 -1.32 11.91
N THR A 254 -28.69 -1.23 11.62
CA THR A 254 -27.86 -2.34 11.10
C THR A 254 -26.89 -2.87 12.15
N ASP A 255 -26.86 -4.20 12.33
CA ASP A 255 -25.81 -4.88 13.09
C ASP A 255 -24.53 -5.02 12.23
N VAL A 256 -23.39 -4.50 12.70
CA VAL A 256 -22.08 -4.74 12.06
C VAL A 256 -21.33 -5.82 12.83
N LEU A 257 -21.05 -6.94 12.15
CA LEU A 257 -20.33 -8.07 12.70
C LEU A 257 -18.92 -8.12 12.11
N GLY A 258 -17.88 -8.19 12.94
CA GLY A 258 -16.53 -8.36 12.39
C GLY A 258 -15.41 -8.52 13.40
N ALA A 259 -14.41 -9.32 13.02
CA ALA A 259 -13.17 -9.52 13.78
C ALA A 259 -11.94 -9.40 12.86
N GLY A 260 -10.85 -8.78 13.34
CA GLY A 260 -9.53 -8.89 12.71
C GLY A 260 -9.32 -8.03 11.45
N ASN A 261 -9.97 -6.88 11.35
CA ASN A 261 -9.61 -5.85 10.36
C ASN A 261 -8.24 -5.25 10.72
N ILE A 262 -7.33 -5.17 9.74
CA ILE A 262 -5.97 -4.66 9.90
C ILE A 262 -5.87 -3.30 9.20
N LEU A 263 -5.51 -2.27 9.95
CA LEU A 263 -5.18 -0.95 9.40
C LEU A 263 -3.66 -0.78 9.33
N GLU A 264 -3.09 -0.85 8.12
CA GLU A 264 -1.67 -0.59 7.81
C GLU A 264 -1.48 0.87 7.32
N ALA A 265 -1.80 1.85 8.18
CA ALA A 265 -1.67 3.26 7.83
C ALA A 265 -0.20 3.74 7.86
N TRP A 266 0.19 4.52 6.84
CA TRP A 266 1.50 5.17 6.72
C TRP A 266 1.44 6.66 7.07
N THR A 267 0.62 7.01 8.07
CA THR A 267 0.45 8.39 8.53
C THR A 267 0.99 8.56 9.94
N ASP A 268 1.52 9.73 10.21
CA ASP A 268 1.93 10.24 11.53
C ASP A 268 0.73 10.61 12.42
N ARG A 269 -0.51 10.46 11.92
CA ARG A 269 -1.75 10.71 12.65
C ARG A 269 -2.68 9.49 12.58
N PRO A 270 -3.23 9.01 13.71
CA PRO A 270 -4.24 7.97 13.72
C PRO A 270 -5.55 8.54 13.16
N THR A 271 -6.01 8.05 12.01
CA THR A 271 -7.36 8.33 11.51
C THR A 271 -8.37 7.45 12.26
N VAL A 272 -9.40 8.08 12.81
CA VAL A 272 -10.40 7.50 13.72
C VAL A 272 -11.29 6.46 13.03
N VAL A 273 -11.64 5.37 13.73
CA VAL A 273 -12.73 4.44 13.41
C VAL A 273 -13.98 4.86 14.20
N ALA A 274 -15.13 5.04 13.56
CA ALA A 274 -16.41 5.16 14.26
C ALA A 274 -17.41 4.14 13.71
N LEU A 275 -17.88 3.27 14.60
CA LEU A 275 -18.88 2.21 14.40
C LEU A 275 -20.09 2.46 15.30
N ARG A 276 -21.18 1.69 15.09
CA ARG A 276 -22.42 1.42 15.90
C ARG A 276 -23.72 1.98 15.28
N PRO A 277 -24.89 1.31 15.39
CA PRO A 277 -25.42 0.62 16.58
C PRO A 277 -25.37 -0.93 16.57
N GLY A 278 -24.70 -1.52 17.58
CA GLY A 278 -24.71 -2.98 17.88
C GLY A 278 -23.35 -3.60 18.22
N ASP A 279 -22.26 -2.94 17.80
CA ASP A 279 -20.93 -3.55 17.75
C ASP A 279 -20.24 -3.84 19.09
N THR A 280 -19.62 -5.04 19.15
CA THR A 280 -18.32 -5.29 19.81
C THR A 280 -17.32 -5.64 18.69
N VAL A 281 -16.31 -4.80 18.45
CA VAL A 281 -15.26 -5.05 17.44
C VAL A 281 -13.88 -5.06 18.08
N ASP A 282 -13.16 -6.18 17.90
CA ASP A 282 -11.72 -6.28 18.13
C ASP A 282 -10.99 -5.65 16.93
N VAL A 283 -10.77 -4.34 16.96
CA VAL A 283 -9.84 -3.69 16.03
C VAL A 283 -8.43 -4.04 16.49
N ARG A 284 -7.78 -4.99 15.79
CA ARG A 284 -6.36 -5.24 15.98
C ARG A 284 -5.57 -4.27 15.12
N TRP A 285 -5.07 -3.21 15.76
CA TRP A 285 -4.07 -2.35 15.17
C TRP A 285 -2.77 -3.15 15.01
N SER A 286 -2.43 -3.54 13.77
CA SER A 286 -1.05 -3.86 13.44
C SER A 286 -0.50 -2.74 12.57
N TRP A 287 0.31 -1.89 13.18
CA TRP A 287 1.16 -0.95 12.44
C TRP A 287 2.15 -1.80 11.60
N HIS A 288 2.17 -1.59 10.28
CA HIS A 288 3.13 -2.22 9.34
C HIS A 288 4.10 -1.20 8.71
N GLY A 289 4.28 -0.04 9.33
CA GLY A 289 5.65 0.16 9.79
C GLY A 289 5.82 -0.86 10.90
N SER A 290 6.69 -1.84 10.83
CA SER A 290 6.92 -2.59 12.07
C SER A 290 7.46 -1.57 13.07
N ALA A 291 6.86 -1.47 14.27
CA ALA A 291 7.56 -0.93 15.42
C ALA A 291 8.97 -1.50 15.32
N LEU A 292 9.99 -0.65 15.37
CA LEU A 292 11.37 -1.11 15.18
C LEU A 292 11.54 -2.39 16.00
N PRO A 293 12.24 -3.44 15.50
CA PRO A 293 12.30 -4.72 16.19
C PRO A 293 12.59 -4.52 17.68
N PRO A 294 11.99 -5.31 18.59
CA PRO A 294 12.10 -5.07 20.02
C PRO A 294 13.54 -4.77 20.45
N GLY A 295 13.74 -3.67 21.19
CA GLY A 295 15.06 -3.18 21.63
C GLY A 295 15.71 -2.13 20.73
N TRP A 296 15.18 -1.89 19.53
CA TRP A 296 15.62 -0.79 18.67
C TRP A 296 14.96 0.53 19.06
N THR A 297 15.73 1.60 18.91
CA THR A 297 15.36 2.98 19.22
C THR A 297 15.93 3.89 18.14
N VAL A 298 15.36 5.07 17.96
CA VAL A 298 15.82 6.05 16.98
C VAL A 298 16.10 7.39 17.64
N GLY A 299 17.06 8.11 17.08
CA GLY A 299 17.33 9.47 17.49
C GLY A 299 18.39 10.12 16.60
N ASP A 300 18.38 11.44 16.58
CA ASP A 300 19.46 12.20 15.98
C ASP A 300 20.61 12.34 16.99
N VAL A 301 21.83 12.22 16.48
CA VAL A 301 23.07 12.45 17.22
C VAL A 301 23.56 13.85 16.89
N GLY A 302 23.91 14.62 17.93
CA GLY A 302 24.48 15.96 17.78
C GLY A 302 23.50 17.00 17.24
N SER A 303 24.04 18.05 16.60
CA SER A 303 23.25 19.18 16.12
C SER A 303 22.70 18.94 14.71
N VAL A 304 21.45 18.52 14.64
CA VAL A 304 20.73 18.24 13.39
C VAL A 304 19.61 19.26 13.19
N ARG A 305 19.50 19.84 11.99
CA ARG A 305 18.55 20.92 11.66
C ARG A 305 17.24 20.44 11.02
N ALA A 306 17.22 19.21 10.51
CA ALA A 306 16.01 18.55 10.02
C ALA A 306 15.94 17.15 10.64
N ALA A 307 14.89 16.88 11.42
CA ALA A 307 14.78 15.64 12.17
C ALA A 307 14.82 14.42 11.24
N GLY A 308 15.67 13.45 11.58
CA GLY A 308 15.72 12.19 10.86
C GLY A 308 14.54 11.28 11.20
N SER A 309 14.38 10.20 10.44
CA SER A 309 13.36 9.19 10.71
C SER A 309 13.81 7.82 10.25
N THR A 310 13.25 6.77 10.87
CA THR A 310 13.45 5.39 10.43
C THR A 310 12.11 4.68 10.40
N THR A 311 11.83 3.99 9.30
CA THR A 311 10.68 3.10 9.13
C THR A 311 11.14 1.75 8.63
N ILE A 312 10.34 0.71 8.87
CA ILE A 312 10.62 -0.65 8.39
C ILE A 312 9.33 -1.25 7.85
N SER A 313 9.39 -1.83 6.66
CA SER A 313 8.29 -2.57 6.06
C SER A 313 8.81 -3.76 5.28
N ASP A 314 8.18 -4.92 5.44
CA ASP A 314 8.53 -6.14 4.72
C ASP A 314 10.05 -6.47 4.78
N GLY A 315 10.68 -6.20 5.93
CA GLY A 315 12.12 -6.41 6.15
C GLY A 315 13.05 -5.35 5.54
N GLN A 316 12.50 -4.35 4.85
CA GLN A 316 13.26 -3.20 4.32
C GLN A 316 13.22 -2.04 5.31
N TRP A 317 14.39 -1.55 5.69
CA TRP A 317 14.57 -0.37 6.53
C TRP A 317 14.72 0.86 5.63
N THR A 318 13.96 1.92 5.89
CA THR A 318 14.14 3.24 5.28
C THR A 318 14.62 4.20 6.35
N VAL A 319 15.85 4.69 6.21
CA VAL A 319 16.50 5.56 7.19
C VAL A 319 16.77 6.91 6.53
N ARG A 320 16.24 7.98 7.12
CA ARG A 320 16.42 9.36 6.67
C ARG A 320 17.25 10.12 7.68
N GLY A 321 18.29 10.78 7.20
CA GLY A 321 19.20 11.54 8.05
C GLY A 321 19.59 12.87 7.46
N SER A 322 19.65 13.88 8.33
CA SER A 322 20.29 15.16 8.04
C SER A 322 21.65 15.22 8.75
N GLY A 323 22.09 16.42 9.16
CA GLY A 323 23.35 16.62 9.86
C GLY A 323 24.50 17.04 8.95
N ALA A 324 25.49 17.67 9.59
CA ALA A 324 26.66 18.22 8.90
C ALA A 324 27.67 17.13 8.50
N ASP A 325 27.94 16.18 9.41
CA ASP A 325 28.68 14.96 9.09
C ASP A 325 28.68 13.99 10.29
N CYS A 326 28.79 12.68 10.07
CA CYS A 326 29.13 11.70 11.10
C CYS A 326 30.65 11.48 11.14
N TRP A 327 31.40 12.54 11.47
CA TRP A 327 32.85 12.62 11.30
C TRP A 327 33.50 13.61 12.27
N GLY A 328 34.83 13.76 12.20
CA GLY A 328 35.57 14.83 12.87
C GLY A 328 35.52 14.68 14.38
N ARG A 329 35.28 15.78 15.09
CA ARG A 329 35.22 15.81 16.56
C ARG A 329 33.81 15.66 17.14
N ALA A 330 32.79 15.84 16.31
CA ALA A 330 31.39 15.80 16.72
C ALA A 330 30.52 15.31 15.56
N ASP A 331 29.78 14.23 15.80
CA ASP A 331 28.86 13.65 14.82
C ASP A 331 27.54 14.43 14.78
N ALA A 332 26.97 14.52 13.59
CA ALA A 332 25.64 15.02 13.28
C ALA A 332 24.98 14.08 12.25
N CYS A 333 24.12 13.18 12.72
CA CYS A 333 23.49 12.13 11.89
C CYS A 333 22.20 11.58 12.54
N HIS A 334 21.40 10.84 11.77
CA HIS A 334 20.30 10.02 12.30
C HIS A 334 20.80 8.61 12.61
N PHE A 335 20.36 8.02 13.72
CA PHE A 335 20.81 6.71 14.18
C PHE A 335 19.65 5.86 14.73
N ALA A 336 19.35 4.77 14.03
CA ALA A 336 18.51 3.69 14.53
C ALA A 336 19.42 2.65 15.20
N SER A 337 19.19 2.30 16.46
CA SER A 337 20.12 1.48 17.24
C SER A 337 19.50 0.68 18.37
N GLN A 338 20.17 -0.41 18.74
CA GLN A 338 19.97 -1.12 20.01
C GLN A 338 21.12 -0.82 20.97
N SER A 339 20.81 -0.84 22.27
CA SER A 339 21.84 -0.93 23.30
C SER A 339 22.48 -2.32 23.27
N ILE A 340 23.79 -2.39 23.46
CA ILE A 340 24.55 -3.65 23.52
C ILE A 340 25.33 -3.74 24.82
N ASP A 341 25.54 -4.99 25.25
CA ASP A 341 26.53 -5.35 26.23
C ASP A 341 27.38 -6.49 25.64
N GLY A 342 28.71 -6.36 25.69
CA GLY A 342 29.60 -7.38 25.15
C GLY A 342 29.71 -7.48 23.62
N ASP A 343 30.08 -8.67 23.17
CA ASP A 343 30.42 -8.98 21.79
C ASP A 343 29.17 -8.99 20.90
N VAL A 344 29.31 -8.49 19.67
CA VAL A 344 28.18 -8.31 18.76
C VAL A 344 28.64 -8.18 17.32
N MET A 345 27.82 -8.64 16.38
CA MET A 345 27.99 -8.42 14.94
C MET A 345 26.72 -7.79 14.37
N ILE A 346 26.89 -6.75 13.55
CA ILE A 346 25.82 -6.22 12.72
C ILE A 346 26.23 -6.25 11.25
N SER A 347 25.34 -6.72 10.37
CA SER A 347 25.47 -6.56 8.92
C SER A 347 24.21 -5.99 8.29
N ALA A 348 24.37 -5.29 7.17
CA ALA A 348 23.26 -4.77 6.37
C ALA A 348 23.66 -4.66 4.90
N ARG A 349 22.68 -4.84 4.00
CA ARG A 349 22.83 -4.50 2.58
C ARG A 349 22.15 -3.17 2.29
N LEU A 350 22.91 -2.21 1.79
CA LEU A 350 22.40 -0.95 1.24
C LEU A 350 21.76 -1.21 -0.13
N ARG A 351 20.45 -0.99 -0.25
CA ARG A 351 19.67 -1.21 -1.48
C ARG A 351 19.59 0.03 -2.36
N SER A 352 19.40 1.19 -1.74
CA SER A 352 19.43 2.48 -2.43
C SER A 352 19.89 3.57 -1.49
N PHE A 353 20.51 4.61 -2.05
CA PHE A 353 20.92 5.77 -1.29
C PHE A 353 20.77 7.04 -2.13
N SER A 354 19.96 7.98 -1.65
CA SER A 354 19.65 9.25 -2.31
C SER A 354 20.35 10.45 -1.66
N GLY A 355 21.65 10.32 -1.39
CA GLY A 355 22.48 11.43 -0.92
C GLY A 355 22.90 12.34 -2.07
N ALA A 356 22.54 13.62 -2.02
CA ALA A 356 22.93 14.60 -3.05
C ALA A 356 24.41 15.01 -2.93
N ASP A 357 24.97 14.98 -1.72
CA ASP A 357 26.38 15.25 -1.48
C ASP A 357 27.21 13.96 -1.70
N PRO A 358 28.33 14.01 -2.44
CA PRO A 358 29.23 12.87 -2.62
C PRO A 358 29.73 12.24 -1.32
N TRP A 359 29.69 12.98 -0.21
CA TRP A 359 30.08 12.58 1.15
C TRP A 359 28.89 12.35 2.09
N SER A 360 27.64 12.36 1.61
CA SER A 360 26.54 11.77 2.37
C SER A 360 26.92 10.33 2.76
N LYS A 361 26.54 9.88 3.96
CA LYS A 361 26.98 8.58 4.50
C LYS A 361 25.78 7.75 4.91
N ALA A 362 25.83 6.45 4.62
CA ALA A 362 24.83 5.48 5.04
C ALA A 362 25.51 4.13 5.34
N GLY A 363 25.16 3.48 6.44
CA GLY A 363 25.74 2.19 6.81
C GLY A 363 25.55 1.82 8.26
N VAL A 364 26.45 0.98 8.77
CA VAL A 364 26.40 0.47 10.15
C VAL A 364 27.37 1.22 11.05
N MET A 365 26.99 1.41 12.32
CA MET A 365 27.80 2.11 13.31
C MET A 365 27.63 1.47 14.69
N LEU A 366 28.74 1.39 15.43
CA LEU A 366 28.83 1.08 16.86
C LEU A 366 29.41 2.30 17.58
N ARG A 367 28.72 2.82 18.60
CA ARG A 367 29.14 4.02 19.34
C ARG A 367 28.96 3.92 20.86
N ASP A 368 29.83 4.62 21.58
CA ASP A 368 29.86 4.71 23.05
C ASP A 368 28.85 5.75 23.58
N GLY A 369 27.56 5.42 23.49
CA GLY A 369 26.44 6.30 23.88
C GLY A 369 26.01 7.29 22.80
N THR A 370 25.25 8.32 23.19
CA THR A 370 24.56 9.25 22.27
C THR A 370 25.25 10.60 22.11
N ALA A 371 26.32 10.87 22.86
CA ALA A 371 27.04 12.14 22.77
C ALA A 371 27.65 12.33 21.37
N ALA A 372 27.65 13.58 20.87
CA ALA A 372 28.16 13.91 19.54
C ALA A 372 29.65 13.55 19.37
N GLY A 373 30.47 13.78 20.39
CA GLY A 373 31.89 13.43 20.38
C GLY A 373 32.21 12.01 20.85
N ALA A 374 31.21 11.12 20.94
CA ALA A 374 31.42 9.77 21.44
C ALA A 374 32.43 8.98 20.58
N ARG A 375 33.09 8.01 21.22
CA ARG A 375 33.89 7.03 20.49
C ARG A 375 32.97 6.24 19.57
N HIS A 376 33.44 5.93 18.37
CA HIS A 376 32.67 5.10 17.45
C HIS A 376 33.56 4.34 16.49
N VAL A 377 32.95 3.32 15.90
CA VAL A 377 33.42 2.67 14.68
C VAL A 377 32.22 2.58 13.74
N SER A 378 32.43 2.88 12.46
CA SER A 378 31.40 2.76 11.44
C SER A 378 31.97 2.15 10.17
N VAL A 379 31.09 1.54 9.37
CA VAL A 379 31.35 1.22 7.97
C VAL A 379 30.27 1.90 7.15
N PHE A 380 30.65 2.95 6.45
CA PHE A 380 29.74 3.78 5.68
C PHE A 380 30.02 3.68 4.19
N ALA A 381 28.95 3.56 3.40
CA ALA A 381 28.96 3.83 1.98
C ALA A 381 28.61 5.30 1.71
N THR A 382 29.14 5.81 0.61
CA THR A 382 28.90 7.18 0.14
C THR A 382 28.52 7.17 -1.35
N PRO A 383 27.77 8.17 -1.85
CA PRO A 383 27.40 8.21 -3.27
C PRO A 383 28.60 8.38 -4.21
N GLY A 384 29.62 9.16 -3.81
CA GLY A 384 30.74 9.50 -4.69
C GLY A 384 32.12 9.01 -4.26
N ASN A 385 32.29 8.54 -3.02
CA ASN A 385 33.61 8.29 -2.44
C ASN A 385 33.89 6.85 -2.02
N GLY A 386 32.94 5.94 -2.25
CA GLY A 386 33.05 4.52 -1.92
C GLY A 386 32.65 4.19 -0.48
N ILE A 387 33.05 2.99 -0.05
CA ILE A 387 32.90 2.51 1.33
C ILE A 387 34.15 2.86 2.13
N ALA A 388 33.99 3.21 3.41
CA ALA A 388 35.10 3.42 4.32
C ALA A 388 34.81 2.85 5.72
N PHE A 389 35.84 2.25 6.32
CA PHE A 389 35.88 1.97 7.75
C PHE A 389 36.33 3.23 8.48
N GLN A 390 35.47 3.80 9.32
CA GLN A 390 35.76 5.02 10.07
C GLN A 390 35.78 4.72 11.57
N ARG A 391 36.57 5.52 12.31
CA ARG A 391 36.74 5.31 13.75
C ARG A 391 37.08 6.59 14.48
N ARG A 392 36.58 6.70 15.71
CA ARG A 392 37.03 7.65 16.75
C ARG A 392 37.28 6.85 18.02
N THR A 393 38.56 6.60 18.35
CA THR A 393 38.94 5.76 19.50
C THR A 393 39.03 6.54 20.82
N VAL A 394 39.16 7.87 20.75
CA VAL A 394 39.20 8.77 21.90
C VAL A 394 38.05 9.76 21.79
N ALA A 395 37.23 9.88 22.85
CA ALA A 395 36.10 10.81 22.86
C ALA A 395 36.56 12.26 22.59
N GLY A 396 35.85 12.96 21.69
CA GLY A 396 36.17 14.33 21.25
C GLY A 396 37.40 14.47 20.34
N ALA A 397 38.14 13.40 20.06
CA ALA A 397 39.21 13.40 19.07
C ALA A 397 38.66 13.41 17.64
N ALA A 398 39.53 13.70 16.67
CA ALA A 398 39.17 13.61 15.26
C ALA A 398 38.97 12.14 14.85
N SER A 399 37.97 11.90 13.98
CA SER A 399 37.81 10.60 13.32
C SER A 399 38.91 10.35 12.30
N GLU A 400 39.25 9.08 12.11
CA GLU A 400 40.12 8.56 11.06
C GLU A 400 39.35 7.58 10.17
N HIS A 401 39.90 7.25 9.00
CA HIS A 401 39.33 6.23 8.14
C HIS A 401 40.37 5.37 7.42
N THR A 402 39.92 4.20 6.98
CA THR A 402 40.57 3.35 6.00
C THR A 402 39.62 3.18 4.82
N ALA A 403 40.06 3.53 3.62
CA ALA A 403 39.24 3.45 2.41
C ALA A 403 39.03 1.98 1.97
N GLY A 404 37.82 1.68 1.53
CA GLY A 404 37.42 0.42 0.91
C GLY A 404 37.14 0.56 -0.58
N ALA A 405 36.23 -0.26 -1.11
CA ALA A 405 35.87 -0.25 -2.52
C ALA A 405 35.17 1.06 -2.93
N LYS A 406 35.46 1.53 -4.14
CA LYS A 406 34.79 2.69 -4.75
C LYS A 406 33.41 2.36 -5.32
N SER A 407 33.18 1.12 -5.76
CA SER A 407 31.92 0.66 -6.33
C SER A 407 31.79 -0.86 -6.22
N GLY A 408 30.62 -1.42 -6.56
CA GLY A 408 30.40 -2.86 -6.63
C GLY A 408 30.25 -3.58 -5.29
N LYS A 409 30.33 -2.85 -4.17
CA LYS A 409 30.05 -3.35 -2.82
C LYS A 409 28.83 -2.62 -2.26
N SER A 410 27.89 -3.37 -1.71
CA SER A 410 26.64 -2.85 -1.13
C SER A 410 26.38 -3.38 0.27
N TRP A 411 27.16 -4.36 0.72
CA TRP A 411 27.07 -4.93 2.05
C TRP A 411 28.13 -4.35 2.97
N VAL A 412 27.73 -4.01 4.19
CA VAL A 412 28.59 -3.48 5.24
C VAL A 412 28.39 -4.27 6.52
N ARG A 413 29.47 -4.46 7.29
CA ARG A 413 29.44 -5.20 8.56
C ARG A 413 30.40 -4.61 9.58
N ILE A 414 30.00 -4.65 10.84
CA ILE A 414 30.86 -4.45 12.00
C ILE A 414 30.77 -5.69 12.89
N GLU A 415 31.91 -6.11 13.42
CA GLU A 415 32.02 -7.16 14.41
C GLU A 415 32.86 -6.67 15.58
N ARG A 416 32.32 -6.76 16.80
CA ARG A 416 33.03 -6.52 18.05
C ARG A 416 33.28 -7.85 18.73
N SER A 417 34.55 -8.14 19.00
CA SER A 417 34.95 -9.23 19.88
C SER A 417 36.12 -8.85 20.79
N ALA A 418 35.99 -9.14 22.08
CA ALA A 418 37.01 -8.87 23.10
C ALA A 418 37.56 -7.43 23.07
N GLY A 419 36.68 -6.45 22.80
CA GLY A 419 37.02 -5.02 22.73
C GLY A 419 37.60 -4.54 21.38
N ILE A 420 37.95 -5.46 20.49
CA ILE A 420 38.37 -5.12 19.12
C ILE A 420 37.14 -5.07 18.22
N VAL A 421 37.02 -3.99 17.46
CA VAL A 421 35.96 -3.80 16.48
C VAL A 421 36.56 -3.84 15.08
N SER A 422 36.12 -4.79 14.26
CA SER A 422 36.52 -4.95 12.86
C SER A 422 35.40 -4.55 11.92
N GLY A 423 35.74 -3.87 10.82
CA GLY A 423 34.79 -3.50 9.76
C GLY A 423 35.03 -4.28 8.47
N TYR A 424 33.96 -4.62 7.77
CA TYR A 424 34.01 -5.41 6.55
C TYR A 424 33.05 -4.86 5.48
N GLU A 425 33.37 -5.16 4.23
CA GLU A 425 32.51 -4.92 3.06
C GLU A 425 32.30 -6.20 2.25
N SER A 426 31.19 -6.27 1.52
CA SER A 426 30.90 -7.39 0.61
C SER A 426 30.07 -6.97 -0.61
N ALA A 427 30.17 -7.76 -1.68
CA ALA A 427 29.33 -7.63 -2.87
C ALA A 427 28.05 -8.47 -2.75
N ASP A 428 28.12 -9.60 -2.04
CA ASP A 428 27.10 -10.66 -2.06
C ASP A 428 26.56 -11.01 -0.67
N GLY A 429 27.18 -10.51 0.41
CA GLY A 429 26.81 -10.82 1.79
C GLY A 429 27.38 -12.15 2.29
N VAL A 430 28.17 -12.85 1.47
CA VAL A 430 28.76 -14.16 1.76
C VAL A 430 30.27 -14.05 1.89
N ALA A 431 30.95 -13.48 0.88
CA ALA A 431 32.39 -13.26 0.89
C ALA A 431 32.70 -11.86 1.44
N TRP A 432 33.31 -11.79 2.62
CA TRP A 432 33.58 -10.54 3.32
C TRP A 432 35.06 -10.16 3.25
N THR A 433 35.34 -8.92 2.84
CA THR A 433 36.68 -8.34 2.87
C THR A 433 36.83 -7.44 4.08
N LYS A 434 37.83 -7.70 4.92
CA LYS A 434 38.14 -6.84 6.07
C LYS A 434 38.74 -5.52 5.60
N LEU A 435 38.18 -4.42 6.07
CA LEU A 435 38.67 -3.06 5.83
C LEU A 435 39.70 -2.63 6.86
N GLY A 436 39.48 -2.97 8.12
CA GLY A 436 40.33 -2.58 9.23
C GLY A 436 39.78 -3.02 10.58
N SER A 437 40.52 -2.70 11.63
CA SER A 437 40.10 -2.92 13.01
C SER A 437 40.59 -1.81 13.94
N ALA A 438 39.89 -1.60 15.05
CA ALA A 438 40.25 -0.65 16.09
C ALA A 438 39.99 -1.25 17.48
N ASP A 439 40.87 -0.94 18.44
CA ASP A 439 40.55 -1.12 19.86
C ASP A 439 39.59 -0.01 20.27
N LEU A 440 38.33 -0.38 20.54
CA LEU A 440 37.29 0.55 20.94
C LEU A 440 36.88 0.24 22.38
N LYS A 441 37.54 0.94 23.30
CA LYS A 441 37.21 0.91 24.73
C LYS A 441 35.90 1.65 24.98
N LEU A 442 34.80 0.89 24.94
CA LEU A 442 33.48 1.37 25.37
C LEU A 442 33.55 1.77 26.84
N GLY A 443 32.98 2.93 27.17
CA GLY A 443 33.01 3.49 28.51
C GLY A 443 31.87 2.95 29.37
N THR A 444 31.44 3.77 30.33
CA THR A 444 30.29 3.48 31.21
C THR A 444 28.94 3.84 30.59
N ALA A 445 28.92 4.46 29.40
CA ALA A 445 27.70 4.77 28.68
C ALA A 445 27.11 3.51 28.04
N ALA A 446 25.78 3.44 27.93
CA ALA A 446 25.12 2.35 27.20
C ALA A 446 25.53 2.41 25.72
N ALA A 447 26.47 1.55 25.34
CA ALA A 447 26.96 1.43 23.98
C ALA A 447 25.83 1.00 23.06
N ARG A 448 25.88 1.46 21.81
CA ARG A 448 24.80 1.28 20.85
C ARG A 448 25.34 0.82 19.51
N ILE A 449 24.60 -0.04 18.83
CA ILE A 449 24.92 -0.51 17.48
C ILE A 449 23.69 -0.44 16.58
N GLY A 450 23.87 -0.09 15.31
CA GLY A 450 22.76 0.01 14.39
C GLY A 450 23.08 0.70 13.06
N LEU A 451 22.04 1.27 12.44
CA LEU A 451 22.10 1.94 11.14
C LEU A 451 22.20 3.44 11.32
N ALA A 452 23.15 4.08 10.63
CA ALA A 452 23.31 5.53 10.63
C ALA A 452 23.32 6.14 9.25
N VAL A 453 22.75 7.33 9.14
CA VAL A 453 22.64 8.11 7.91
C VAL A 453 22.91 9.60 8.19
N THR A 454 23.72 10.24 7.33
CA THR A 454 23.91 11.70 7.34
C THR A 454 23.91 12.25 5.92
N ALA A 455 23.26 13.40 5.74
CA ALA A 455 23.17 14.07 4.45
C ALA A 455 24.47 14.78 4.05
N HIS A 456 25.38 15.04 5.00
CA HIS A 456 26.52 15.94 4.79
C HIS A 456 26.13 17.39 4.42
N ASN A 457 24.85 17.73 4.59
CA ASN A 457 24.28 19.04 4.36
C ASN A 457 23.15 19.27 5.37
N ASN A 458 23.48 19.95 6.47
CA ASN A 458 22.61 20.04 7.63
C ASN A 458 21.38 20.92 7.33
N GLY A 459 20.18 20.35 7.48
CA GLY A 459 18.90 20.97 7.12
C GLY A 459 18.22 20.32 5.92
N THR A 460 18.92 19.44 5.18
CA THR A 460 18.33 18.58 4.14
C THR A 460 18.40 17.12 4.58
N LEU A 461 17.39 16.33 4.22
CA LEU A 461 17.36 14.88 4.46
C LEU A 461 17.87 14.13 3.24
N CYS A 462 18.73 13.14 3.47
CA CYS A 462 18.99 12.07 2.51
C CYS A 462 18.30 10.79 2.97
N THR A 463 17.97 9.89 2.03
CA THR A 463 17.29 8.62 2.33
C THR A 463 18.15 7.45 1.91
N ALA A 464 18.40 6.51 2.84
CA ALA A 464 19.00 5.22 2.55
C ALA A 464 17.99 4.11 2.82
N THR A 465 17.95 3.10 1.95
CA THR A 465 17.18 1.88 2.21
C THR A 465 18.12 0.70 2.42
N PHE A 466 17.83 -0.12 3.43
CA PHE A 466 18.59 -1.32 3.76
C PHE A 466 17.68 -2.54 3.76
N ASP A 467 18.24 -3.69 3.45
CA ASP A 467 17.64 -4.98 3.79
C ASP A 467 18.71 -5.92 4.37
N HIS A 468 18.33 -7.13 4.77
CA HIS A 468 19.21 -8.09 5.46
C HIS A 468 19.98 -7.44 6.62
N VAL A 469 19.26 -6.62 7.40
CA VAL A 469 19.79 -6.03 8.63
C VAL A 469 19.75 -7.11 9.69
N GLU A 470 20.92 -7.64 10.02
CA GLU A 470 21.09 -8.75 10.95
C GLU A 470 21.97 -8.31 12.10
N LEU A 471 21.47 -8.49 13.32
CA LEU A 471 22.21 -8.25 14.55
C LEU A 471 22.34 -9.57 15.31
N VAL A 472 23.57 -10.02 15.54
CA VAL A 472 23.88 -11.27 16.20
C VAL A 472 24.75 -11.01 17.42
N THR A 473 24.30 -11.44 18.59
CA THR A 473 25.13 -11.57 19.78
C THR A 473 25.62 -13.01 19.87
N PRO A 474 26.94 -13.28 19.94
CA PRO A 474 27.44 -14.63 20.16
C PRO A 474 26.87 -15.16 21.47
N THR A 475 26.24 -16.33 21.45
CA THR A 475 25.83 -17.00 22.69
C THR A 475 27.10 -17.40 23.43
N SER A 476 27.25 -16.95 24.68
CA SER A 476 28.30 -17.47 25.55
C SER A 476 28.10 -18.98 25.62
N ALA A 477 29.09 -19.77 25.19
CA ALA A 477 29.08 -21.20 25.45
C ALA A 477 28.97 -21.37 26.97
N ALA A 478 27.92 -22.04 27.44
CA ALA A 478 27.76 -22.36 28.85
C ALA A 478 29.00 -23.13 29.30
N GLN A 479 29.71 -22.57 30.28
CA GLN A 479 30.79 -23.25 30.99
C GLN A 479 30.22 -24.29 31.95
#